data_AF-Q5FI62-F1
#
_entry.id   AF-Q5FI62-F1
#
_cell.length_a   1.000
_cell.length_b   1.000
_cell.length_c   1.000
_cell.angle_alpha   90.00
_cell.angle_beta   90.00
_cell.angle_gamma   90.00
#
_symmetry.space_group_name_H-M   'P 1'
#
loop_
_entity.id
_entity.type
_entity.pdbx_description
1 polymer ?
#
loop_
_entity_poly.entity_id
_entity_poly.type
_entity_poly.pdbx_seq_one_letter_code
_entity_poly.pdbx_strand_id
1 'polypeptide(L)'
;MKNRIYQLILKIQLIVGILLMLCLNLNVVHTFKMPKLVYPTILCALVVIFVLTLFENKNRYIQAAAKWLGVLALPYASNFLVYTGISVLNIAFPSYAMFFSIIGCILLLVVNIPWVMVDLPIVKNGFLRVLSIALIDMSFTFNANDFINLPESLHFLVYDAVIVAIEIFVLGFFITKAWGLKFSWNLKFVKTSNFQLGSWIVLILVMIWLIFFNTYLNLVNNWAELLAFWNWNSFEISYHFTADIVSFAARAGIYEEMFRGLEIIVLLYAMRNFKDRIMVAVVISAILFSLGHLSNLGTITNGTFYSADMMAQQLIYAFGLGLAFGVLYLYTGKLWLGMLIHFLYDLETLSTDVTTGLFTGWPASIMLLIIGVAIFVWMLTGKRRKFMEDNVDRIVGG
;
A
#
# COMPACT_ATOMS: atom_id res chain seq x y z
N MET A 1 -6.04 -27.63 -13.76
CA MET A 1 -7.28 -26.92 -14.19
C MET A 1 -7.30 -25.43 -13.83
N LYS A 2 -7.08 -25.02 -12.57
CA LYS A 2 -7.23 -23.62 -12.11
C LYS A 2 -6.41 -22.55 -12.87
N ASN A 3 -5.21 -22.86 -13.37
CA ASN A 3 -4.37 -21.85 -14.05
C ASN A 3 -4.79 -21.59 -15.52
N ARG A 4 -5.48 -22.53 -16.18
CA ARG A 4 -5.84 -22.39 -17.61
C ARG A 4 -6.87 -21.27 -17.86
N ILE A 5 -7.79 -21.05 -16.91
CA ILE A 5 -8.79 -19.98 -17.03
C ILE A 5 -8.13 -18.61 -16.94
N TYR A 6 -7.25 -18.40 -15.94
CA TYR A 6 -6.52 -17.13 -15.81
C TYR A 6 -5.61 -16.85 -17.00
N GLN A 7 -4.97 -17.88 -17.58
CA GLN A 7 -4.20 -17.74 -18.82
C GLN A 7 -5.05 -17.29 -20.01
N LEU A 8 -6.27 -17.84 -20.14
CA LEU A 8 -7.20 -17.43 -21.20
C LEU A 8 -7.64 -15.98 -21.00
N ILE A 9 -8.05 -15.62 -19.77
CA ILE A 9 -8.46 -14.26 -19.43
C ILE A 9 -7.32 -13.27 -19.70
N LEU A 10 -6.09 -13.58 -19.28
CA LEU A 10 -4.94 -12.72 -19.50
C LEU A 10 -4.69 -12.50 -21.00
N LYS A 11 -4.77 -13.55 -21.83
CA LYS A 11 -4.64 -13.42 -23.29
C LYS A 11 -5.72 -12.52 -23.88
N ILE A 12 -6.96 -12.65 -23.42
CA ILE A 12 -8.06 -11.78 -23.85
C ILE A 12 -7.79 -10.33 -23.42
N GLN A 13 -7.37 -10.09 -22.18
CA GLN A 13 -7.01 -8.77 -21.67
C GLN A 13 -5.89 -8.12 -22.50
N LEU A 14 -4.85 -8.89 -22.85
CA LEU A 14 -3.76 -8.40 -23.71
C LEU A 14 -4.27 -8.01 -25.09
N ILE A 15 -5.11 -8.83 -25.74
CA ILE A 15 -5.67 -8.52 -27.07
C ILE A 15 -6.55 -7.27 -27.00
N VAL A 16 -7.48 -7.22 -26.04
CA VAL A 16 -8.37 -6.07 -25.85
C VAL A 16 -7.56 -4.80 -25.58
N GLY A 17 -6.54 -4.89 -24.72
CA GLY A 17 -5.64 -3.79 -24.42
C GLY A 17 -4.88 -3.30 -25.66
N ILE A 18 -4.32 -4.20 -26.46
CA ILE A 18 -3.63 -3.86 -27.72
C ILE A 18 -4.59 -3.13 -28.67
N LEU A 19 -5.80 -3.65 -28.86
CA LEU A 19 -6.79 -3.03 -29.74
C LEU A 19 -7.21 -1.64 -29.26
N LEU A 20 -7.50 -1.50 -27.95
CA LEU A 20 -7.84 -0.21 -27.35
C LEU A 20 -6.71 0.81 -27.56
N MET A 21 -5.46 0.41 -27.29
CA MET A 21 -4.30 1.29 -27.45
C MET A 21 -4.04 1.66 -28.91
N LEU A 22 -4.25 0.76 -29.86
CA LEU A 22 -4.17 1.07 -31.29
C LEU A 22 -5.23 2.09 -31.69
N CYS A 23 -6.49 1.89 -31.28
CA CYS A 23 -7.57 2.83 -31.56
C CYS A 23 -7.28 4.24 -31.02
N LEU A 24 -6.74 4.33 -29.80
CA LEU A 24 -6.37 5.60 -29.16
C LEU A 24 -5.22 6.31 -29.87
N ASN A 25 -4.15 5.57 -30.21
CA ASN A 25 -3.00 6.13 -30.93
C ASN A 25 -3.39 6.63 -32.33
N LEU A 26 -4.40 6.03 -32.96
CA LEU A 26 -4.85 6.39 -34.30
C LEU A 26 -5.90 7.51 -34.34
N ASN A 27 -6.75 7.64 -33.31
CA ASN A 27 -7.94 8.50 -33.38
C ASN A 27 -8.08 9.58 -32.31
N VAL A 28 -7.37 9.54 -31.18
CA VAL A 28 -7.66 10.48 -30.07
C VAL A 28 -6.39 10.86 -29.29
N VAL A 29 -5.66 11.86 -29.78
CA VAL A 29 -4.45 12.38 -29.11
C VAL A 29 -4.73 13.70 -28.36
N HIS A 30 -5.91 14.30 -28.51
CA HIS A 30 -6.18 15.65 -27.99
C HIS A 30 -7.12 15.72 -26.78
N THR A 31 -7.84 14.64 -26.44
CA THR A 31 -8.89 14.67 -25.40
C THR A 31 -8.47 14.06 -24.06
N PHE A 32 -7.35 13.32 -24.02
CA PHE A 32 -6.88 12.66 -22.80
C PHE A 32 -5.78 13.48 -22.11
N LYS A 33 -5.85 13.57 -20.77
CA LYS A 33 -4.91 14.32 -19.92
C LYS A 33 -3.48 13.73 -19.85
N MET A 34 -3.16 12.69 -20.63
CA MET A 34 -1.90 11.94 -20.48
C MET A 34 -0.82 12.34 -21.49
N PRO A 35 0.47 12.23 -21.12
CA PRO A 35 1.57 12.51 -22.04
C PRO A 35 1.55 11.58 -23.25
N LYS A 36 1.78 12.14 -24.45
CA LYS A 36 1.81 11.39 -25.72
C LYS A 36 2.79 10.20 -25.72
N LEU A 37 3.83 10.22 -24.88
CA LEU A 37 4.87 9.18 -24.81
C LEU A 37 4.43 7.91 -24.05
N VAL A 38 3.40 8.01 -23.19
CA VAL A 38 2.92 6.88 -22.38
C VAL A 38 2.21 5.84 -23.25
N TYR A 39 1.42 6.29 -24.23
CA TYR A 39 0.60 5.38 -25.07
C TYR A 39 1.42 4.40 -25.92
N PRO A 40 2.47 4.83 -26.66
CA PRO A 40 3.29 3.89 -27.44
C PRO A 40 4.06 2.91 -26.56
N THR A 41 4.52 3.36 -25.40
CA THR A 41 5.28 2.51 -24.46
C THR A 41 4.43 1.37 -23.92
N ILE A 42 3.19 1.67 -23.49
CA ILE A 42 2.24 0.65 -23.04
C ILE A 42 1.87 -0.30 -24.17
N LEU A 43 1.58 0.22 -25.36
CA LEU A 43 1.28 -0.61 -26.52
C LEU A 43 2.43 -1.59 -26.83
N CYS A 44 3.66 -1.09 -26.89
CA CYS A 44 4.84 -1.91 -27.08
C CYS A 44 4.97 -2.99 -26.01
N ALA A 45 4.81 -2.64 -24.73
CA ALA A 45 4.87 -3.61 -23.63
C ALA A 45 3.81 -4.72 -23.80
N LEU A 46 2.55 -4.35 -24.08
CA LEU A 46 1.46 -5.31 -24.27
C LEU A 46 1.72 -6.25 -25.47
N VAL A 47 2.18 -5.71 -26.61
CA VAL A 47 2.51 -6.51 -27.80
C VAL A 47 3.65 -7.48 -27.52
N VAL A 48 4.73 -7.01 -26.88
CA VAL A 48 5.88 -7.86 -26.55
C VAL A 48 5.46 -8.98 -25.59
N ILE A 49 4.72 -8.66 -24.54
CA ILE A 49 4.20 -9.66 -23.59
C ILE A 49 3.31 -10.68 -24.30
N PHE A 50 2.40 -10.22 -25.17
CA PHE A 50 1.51 -11.10 -25.92
C PHE A 50 2.29 -12.05 -26.82
N VAL A 51 3.23 -11.53 -27.62
CA VAL A 51 4.08 -12.34 -28.51
C VAL A 51 4.88 -13.37 -27.70
N LEU A 52 5.53 -12.97 -26.61
CA LEU A 52 6.28 -13.89 -25.75
C LEU A 52 5.38 -14.97 -25.15
N THR A 53 4.14 -14.62 -24.77
CA THR A 53 3.14 -15.56 -24.24
C THR A 53 2.68 -16.58 -25.30
N LEU A 54 2.67 -16.24 -26.59
CA LEU A 54 2.38 -17.22 -27.66
C LEU A 54 3.48 -18.28 -27.80
N PHE A 55 4.72 -17.92 -27.47
CA PHE A 55 5.88 -18.79 -27.61
C PHE A 55 6.41 -19.36 -26.29
N GLU A 56 5.77 -19.08 -25.15
CA GLU A 56 6.25 -19.48 -23.83
C GLU A 56 6.43 -21.00 -23.68
N ASN A 57 5.60 -21.79 -24.37
CA ASN A 57 5.68 -23.26 -24.31
C ASN A 57 6.87 -23.85 -25.08
N LYS A 58 7.53 -23.04 -25.93
CA LYS A 58 8.64 -23.52 -26.75
C LYS A 58 9.98 -23.50 -26.02
N ASN A 59 10.15 -22.62 -25.02
CA ASN A 59 11.44 -22.44 -24.36
C ASN A 59 11.27 -21.83 -22.95
N ARG A 60 11.91 -22.45 -21.95
CA ARG A 60 11.92 -21.98 -20.55
C ARG A 60 12.40 -20.53 -20.38
N TYR A 61 13.34 -20.07 -21.20
CA TYR A 61 13.85 -18.69 -21.15
C TYR A 61 12.82 -17.70 -21.69
N ILE A 62 12.09 -18.06 -22.76
CA ILE A 62 10.99 -17.26 -23.31
C ILE A 62 9.85 -17.18 -22.29
N GLN A 63 9.51 -18.31 -21.66
CA GLN A 63 8.54 -18.32 -20.56
C GLN A 63 8.96 -17.41 -19.41
N ALA A 64 10.22 -17.46 -19.00
CA ALA A 64 10.72 -16.60 -17.94
C ALA A 64 10.65 -15.13 -18.30
N ALA A 65 11.09 -14.77 -19.51
CA ALA A 65 11.02 -13.41 -20.01
C ALA A 65 9.58 -12.89 -20.07
N ALA A 66 8.64 -13.70 -20.60
CA ALA A 66 7.22 -13.34 -20.69
C ALA A 66 6.66 -12.97 -19.31
N LYS A 67 6.87 -13.85 -18.31
CA LYS A 67 6.30 -13.70 -16.97
C LYS A 67 6.96 -12.56 -16.19
N TRP A 68 8.29 -12.42 -16.26
CA TRP A 68 8.97 -11.31 -15.60
C TRP A 68 8.59 -9.96 -16.19
N LEU A 69 8.45 -9.87 -17.51
CA LEU A 69 7.94 -8.67 -18.16
C LEU A 69 6.48 -8.40 -17.76
N GLY A 70 5.67 -9.45 -17.61
CA GLY A 70 4.32 -9.38 -17.06
C GLY A 70 4.29 -8.76 -15.67
N VAL A 71 5.09 -9.27 -14.72
CA VAL A 71 5.20 -8.74 -13.35
C VAL A 71 5.63 -7.27 -13.33
N LEU A 72 6.50 -6.86 -14.26
CA LEU A 72 7.00 -5.49 -14.33
C LEU A 72 6.00 -4.49 -14.94
N ALA A 73 5.31 -4.88 -16.00
CA ALA A 73 4.55 -3.94 -16.81
C ALA A 73 3.03 -4.01 -16.60
N LEU A 74 2.48 -5.19 -16.29
CA LEU A 74 1.03 -5.38 -16.20
C LEU A 74 0.36 -4.72 -15.00
N PRO A 75 0.99 -4.54 -13.81
CA PRO A 75 0.36 -3.77 -12.73
C PRO A 75 -0.02 -2.36 -13.19
N TYR A 76 0.91 -1.66 -13.86
CA TYR A 76 0.66 -0.33 -14.38
C TYR A 76 -0.27 -0.35 -15.61
N ALA A 77 0.03 -1.20 -16.60
CA ALA A 77 -0.70 -1.22 -17.86
C ALA A 77 -2.17 -1.61 -17.70
N SER A 78 -2.48 -2.57 -16.82
CA SER A 78 -3.86 -3.04 -16.62
C SER A 78 -4.75 -1.93 -16.05
N ASN A 79 -4.27 -1.22 -15.03
CA ASN A 79 -5.01 -0.09 -14.44
C ASN A 79 -5.13 1.07 -15.42
N PHE A 80 -4.05 1.38 -16.15
CA PHE A 80 -4.07 2.41 -17.19
C PHE A 80 -5.14 2.13 -18.25
N LEU A 81 -5.27 0.88 -18.70
CA LEU A 81 -6.27 0.49 -19.69
C LEU A 81 -7.70 0.65 -19.15
N VAL A 82 -7.95 0.35 -17.88
CA VAL A 82 -9.27 0.57 -17.26
C VAL A 82 -9.58 2.05 -17.18
N TYR A 83 -8.69 2.87 -16.60
CA TYR A 83 -8.88 4.32 -16.52
C TYR A 83 -9.13 4.95 -17.88
N THR A 84 -8.33 4.59 -18.87
CA THR A 84 -8.45 5.13 -20.22
C THR A 84 -9.72 4.64 -20.93
N GLY A 85 -10.03 3.34 -20.86
CA GLY A 85 -11.21 2.77 -21.49
C GLY A 85 -12.51 3.36 -20.94
N ILE A 86 -12.61 3.51 -19.61
CA ILE A 86 -13.77 4.14 -18.97
C ILE A 86 -13.86 5.62 -19.32
N SER A 87 -12.72 6.33 -19.35
CA SER A 87 -12.67 7.72 -19.78
C SER A 87 -13.18 7.91 -21.22
N VAL A 88 -12.81 7.02 -22.16
CA VAL A 88 -13.35 7.02 -23.53
C VAL A 88 -14.86 6.91 -23.51
N LEU A 89 -15.40 5.96 -22.74
CA LEU A 89 -16.84 5.72 -22.66
C LEU A 89 -17.59 6.90 -22.03
N ASN A 90 -17.05 7.51 -20.97
CA ASN A 90 -17.61 8.69 -20.33
C ASN A 90 -17.63 9.92 -21.26
N ILE A 91 -16.60 10.07 -22.11
CA ILE A 91 -16.57 11.14 -23.11
C ILE A 91 -17.56 10.87 -24.24
N ALA A 92 -17.60 9.64 -24.76
CA ALA A 92 -18.47 9.26 -25.87
C ALA A 92 -19.96 9.25 -25.48
N PHE A 93 -20.26 8.93 -24.22
CA PHE A 93 -21.63 8.77 -23.72
C PHE A 93 -21.81 9.45 -22.34
N PRO A 94 -21.76 10.79 -22.26
CA PRO A 94 -21.78 11.51 -20.97
C PRO A 94 -22.99 11.20 -20.09
N SER A 95 -24.18 10.98 -20.69
CA SER A 95 -25.40 10.63 -19.96
C SER A 95 -25.32 9.29 -19.22
N TYR A 96 -24.38 8.42 -19.58
CA TYR A 96 -24.17 7.11 -18.98
C TYR A 96 -22.86 7.04 -18.17
N ALA A 97 -22.19 8.18 -17.93
CA ALA A 97 -20.89 8.21 -17.26
C ALA A 97 -20.91 7.56 -15.87
N MET A 98 -21.99 7.73 -15.10
CA MET A 98 -22.17 7.06 -13.80
C MET A 98 -22.11 5.53 -13.91
N PHE A 99 -22.80 4.98 -14.90
CA PHE A 99 -22.81 3.53 -15.13
C PHE A 99 -21.43 3.01 -15.50
N PHE A 100 -20.74 3.67 -16.44
CA PHE A 100 -19.39 3.27 -16.84
C PHE A 100 -18.37 3.45 -15.73
N SER A 101 -18.44 4.53 -14.94
CA SER A 101 -17.56 4.73 -13.78
C SER A 101 -17.75 3.66 -12.70
N ILE A 102 -18.99 3.24 -12.40
CA ILE A 102 -19.23 2.10 -11.50
C ILE A 102 -18.59 0.81 -12.05
N ILE A 103 -18.78 0.52 -13.34
CA ILE A 103 -18.14 -0.63 -14.00
C ILE A 103 -16.62 -0.51 -13.91
N GLY A 104 -16.07 0.69 -14.12
CA GLY A 104 -14.65 1.00 -13.98
C GLY A 104 -14.11 0.63 -12.61
N CYS A 105 -14.77 1.08 -11.54
CA CYS A 105 -14.40 0.72 -10.18
C CYS A 105 -14.40 -0.80 -9.97
N ILE A 106 -15.43 -1.51 -10.45
CA ILE A 106 -15.50 -2.98 -10.35
C ILE A 106 -14.37 -3.64 -11.14
N LEU A 107 -14.05 -3.12 -12.33
CA LEU A 107 -12.97 -3.64 -13.16
C LEU A 107 -11.61 -3.46 -12.50
N LEU A 108 -11.32 -2.31 -11.88
CA LEU A 108 -10.07 -2.08 -11.13
C LEU A 108 -9.84 -3.17 -10.07
N LEU A 109 -10.89 -3.56 -9.33
CA LEU A 109 -10.80 -4.61 -8.30
C LEU A 109 -10.38 -5.99 -8.83
N VAL A 110 -10.55 -6.26 -10.12
CA VAL A 110 -10.36 -7.60 -10.70
C VAL A 110 -9.34 -7.66 -11.84
N VAL A 111 -9.00 -6.52 -12.45
CA VAL A 111 -8.20 -6.47 -13.68
C VAL A 111 -6.81 -7.06 -13.48
N ASN A 112 -6.23 -6.89 -12.28
CA ASN A 112 -4.89 -7.37 -11.95
C ASN A 112 -4.83 -8.85 -11.50
N ILE A 113 -5.97 -9.48 -11.23
CA ILE A 113 -6.02 -10.88 -10.76
C ILE A 113 -5.41 -11.87 -11.78
N PRO A 114 -5.71 -11.80 -13.09
CA PRO A 114 -5.23 -12.79 -14.06
C PRO A 114 -3.70 -12.83 -14.18
N TRP A 115 -3.03 -11.69 -14.32
CA TRP A 115 -1.56 -11.68 -14.41
C TRP A 115 -0.92 -12.09 -13.08
N VAL A 116 -1.49 -11.72 -11.93
CA VAL A 116 -1.04 -12.22 -10.62
C VAL A 116 -1.09 -13.75 -10.56
N MET A 117 -2.14 -14.37 -11.07
CA MET A 117 -2.28 -15.83 -11.02
C MET A 117 -1.42 -16.58 -12.07
N VAL A 118 -1.02 -15.91 -13.14
CA VAL A 118 -0.27 -16.52 -14.26
C VAL A 118 1.24 -16.27 -14.14
N ASP A 119 1.64 -15.03 -13.83
CA ASP A 119 3.02 -14.57 -13.93
C ASP A 119 3.77 -14.64 -12.60
N LEU A 120 3.19 -14.15 -11.50
CA LEU A 120 3.84 -14.18 -10.18
C LEU A 120 4.29 -15.57 -9.70
N PRO A 121 3.63 -16.70 -10.04
CA PRO A 121 4.11 -18.02 -9.64
C PRO A 121 5.53 -18.35 -10.10
N ILE A 122 6.10 -17.65 -11.09
CA ILE A 122 7.50 -17.84 -11.48
C ILE A 122 8.48 -17.36 -10.39
N VAL A 123 8.08 -16.41 -9.56
CA VAL A 123 8.92 -15.81 -8.52
C VAL A 123 9.00 -16.73 -7.31
N LYS A 124 10.00 -17.62 -7.32
CA LYS A 124 10.21 -18.61 -6.25
C LYS A 124 11.05 -18.09 -5.08
N ASN A 125 12.03 -17.24 -5.36
CA ASN A 125 12.93 -16.69 -4.34
C ASN A 125 12.18 -15.67 -3.47
N GLY A 126 12.29 -15.80 -2.15
CA GLY A 126 11.58 -14.94 -1.20
C GLY A 126 11.95 -13.46 -1.30
N PHE A 127 13.22 -13.11 -1.49
CA PHE A 127 13.63 -11.71 -1.67
C PHE A 127 13.16 -11.12 -2.99
N LEU A 128 13.13 -11.93 -4.07
CA LEU A 128 12.54 -11.49 -5.33
C LEU A 128 11.03 -11.26 -5.25
N ARG A 129 10.33 -11.97 -4.34
CA ARG A 129 8.92 -11.68 -4.05
C ARG A 129 8.76 -10.34 -3.34
N VAL A 130 9.65 -9.97 -2.41
CA VAL A 130 9.67 -8.63 -1.80
C VAL A 130 9.89 -7.55 -2.87
N LEU A 131 10.88 -7.75 -3.76
CA LEU A 131 11.10 -6.86 -4.89
C LEU A 131 9.85 -6.75 -5.79
N SER A 132 9.16 -7.86 -6.04
CA SER A 132 7.92 -7.86 -6.82
C SER A 132 6.82 -7.04 -6.14
N ILE A 133 6.69 -7.11 -4.81
CA ILE A 133 5.74 -6.30 -4.05
C ILE A 133 6.08 -4.81 -4.19
N ALA A 134 7.34 -4.43 -4.01
CA ALA A 134 7.79 -3.04 -4.16
C ALA A 134 7.58 -2.50 -5.59
N LEU A 135 7.76 -3.33 -6.62
CA LEU A 135 7.49 -2.96 -8.01
C LEU A 135 5.98 -2.75 -8.27
N ILE A 136 5.12 -3.57 -7.65
CA ILE A 136 3.66 -3.41 -7.72
C ILE A 136 3.26 -2.11 -7.01
N ASP A 137 3.78 -1.86 -5.81
CA ASP A 137 3.54 -0.62 -5.05
C ASP A 137 3.94 0.62 -5.84
N MET A 138 5.16 0.61 -6.40
CA MET A 138 5.64 1.68 -7.27
C MET A 138 4.71 1.88 -8.47
N SER A 139 4.29 0.78 -9.12
CA SER A 139 3.37 0.84 -10.27
C SER A 139 2.02 1.47 -9.92
N PHE A 140 1.48 1.19 -8.73
CA PHE A 140 0.22 1.73 -8.25
C PHE A 140 0.37 3.21 -7.87
N THR A 141 1.46 3.56 -7.17
CA THR A 141 1.79 4.94 -6.78
C THR A 141 1.93 5.86 -7.99
N PHE A 142 2.58 5.40 -9.06
CA PHE A 142 2.72 6.19 -10.29
C PHE A 142 1.49 6.11 -11.22
N ASN A 143 0.48 5.31 -10.90
CA ASN A 143 -0.78 5.22 -11.66
C ASN A 143 -1.77 6.31 -11.23
N ALA A 144 -1.35 7.59 -11.29
CA ALA A 144 -2.17 8.75 -10.92
C ALA A 144 -3.23 9.09 -11.99
N ASN A 145 -3.94 8.07 -12.50
CA ASN A 145 -4.96 8.21 -13.52
C ASN A 145 -6.34 8.29 -12.88
N ASP A 146 -7.21 9.14 -13.43
CA ASP A 146 -8.61 9.25 -13.05
C ASP A 146 -9.53 8.97 -14.23
N PHE A 147 -10.81 8.71 -13.94
CA PHE A 147 -11.85 8.70 -14.97
C PHE A 147 -12.14 10.14 -15.42
N ILE A 148 -11.99 10.42 -16.72
CA ILE A 148 -12.44 11.69 -17.30
C ILE A 148 -13.98 11.74 -17.23
N ASN A 149 -14.53 12.92 -16.93
CA ASN A 149 -15.96 13.16 -16.69
C ASN A 149 -16.54 12.27 -15.58
N LEU A 150 -15.76 12.01 -14.52
CA LEU A 150 -16.22 11.30 -13.33
C LEU A 150 -17.38 12.06 -12.66
N PRO A 151 -18.52 11.41 -12.38
CA PRO A 151 -19.59 12.00 -11.58
C PRO A 151 -19.13 12.39 -10.18
N GLU A 152 -19.56 13.56 -9.71
CA GLU A 152 -19.20 14.14 -8.41
C GLU A 152 -19.42 13.17 -7.23
N SER A 153 -20.52 12.41 -7.27
CA SER A 153 -20.83 11.40 -6.25
C SER A 153 -19.81 10.27 -6.12
N LEU A 154 -18.87 10.13 -7.06
CA LEU A 154 -17.81 9.11 -7.05
C LEU A 154 -16.41 9.70 -6.86
N HIS A 155 -16.28 11.03 -6.69
CA HIS A 155 -14.98 11.69 -6.54
C HIS A 155 -14.20 11.14 -5.35
N PHE A 156 -14.85 11.02 -4.18
CA PHE A 156 -14.23 10.46 -2.97
C PHE A 156 -13.70 9.03 -3.14
N LEU A 157 -14.26 8.27 -4.07
CA LEU A 157 -13.88 6.87 -4.29
C LEU A 157 -12.70 6.75 -5.25
N VAL A 158 -12.65 7.60 -6.28
CA VAL A 158 -11.70 7.51 -7.40
C VAL A 158 -10.59 8.55 -7.28
N TYR A 159 -10.90 9.84 -7.13
CA TYR A 159 -9.89 10.90 -7.01
C TYR A 159 -9.06 10.74 -5.74
N ASP A 160 -9.71 10.45 -4.61
CA ASP A 160 -9.00 10.18 -3.36
C ASP A 160 -8.46 8.75 -3.27
N ALA A 161 -8.52 8.01 -4.39
CA ALA A 161 -7.93 6.69 -4.61
C ALA A 161 -8.26 5.62 -3.54
N VAL A 162 -9.42 5.73 -2.87
CA VAL A 162 -9.94 4.68 -1.98
C VAL A 162 -10.15 3.37 -2.75
N ILE A 163 -10.58 3.45 -4.01
CA ILE A 163 -10.73 2.27 -4.87
C ILE A 163 -9.41 1.50 -5.04
N VAL A 164 -8.29 2.20 -5.12
CA VAL A 164 -6.94 1.62 -5.27
C VAL A 164 -6.53 0.88 -3.99
N ALA A 165 -6.89 1.42 -2.81
CA ALA A 165 -6.66 0.76 -1.53
C ALA A 165 -7.50 -0.54 -1.39
N ILE A 166 -8.76 -0.52 -1.84
CA ILE A 166 -9.61 -1.71 -1.86
C ILE A 166 -9.09 -2.73 -2.88
N GLU A 167 -8.62 -2.26 -4.04
CA GLU A 167 -8.02 -3.09 -5.08
C GLU A 167 -6.82 -3.85 -4.54
N ILE A 168 -5.85 -3.19 -3.91
CA ILE A 168 -4.66 -3.88 -3.37
C ILE A 168 -5.03 -4.84 -2.24
N PHE A 169 -6.01 -4.47 -1.40
CA PHE A 169 -6.52 -5.36 -0.36
C PHE A 169 -7.04 -6.67 -0.95
N VAL A 170 -7.87 -6.60 -2.01
CA VAL A 170 -8.35 -7.78 -2.75
C VAL A 170 -7.17 -8.52 -3.40
N LEU A 171 -6.28 -7.80 -4.08
CA LEU A 171 -5.19 -8.37 -4.85
C LEU A 171 -4.21 -9.15 -3.96
N GLY A 172 -3.96 -8.73 -2.72
CA GLY A 172 -3.04 -9.43 -1.83
C GLY A 172 -3.49 -10.83 -1.42
N PHE A 173 -4.79 -11.13 -1.41
CA PHE A 173 -5.28 -12.52 -1.30
C PHE A 173 -4.82 -13.38 -2.49
N PHE A 174 -4.80 -12.80 -3.69
CA PHE A 174 -4.37 -13.50 -4.90
C PHE A 174 -2.84 -13.58 -5.02
N ILE A 175 -2.10 -12.54 -4.61
CA ILE A 175 -0.63 -12.53 -4.57
C ILE A 175 -0.11 -13.65 -3.68
N THR A 176 -0.60 -13.71 -2.44
CA THR A 176 -0.20 -14.76 -1.49
C THR A 176 -0.59 -16.15 -1.97
N LYS A 177 -1.80 -16.31 -2.53
CA LYS A 177 -2.26 -17.55 -3.15
C LYS A 177 -1.39 -17.97 -4.34
N ALA A 178 -0.97 -17.06 -5.22
CA ALA A 178 -0.10 -17.34 -6.36
C ALA A 178 1.26 -17.91 -5.93
N TRP A 179 1.71 -17.54 -4.73
CA TRP A 179 2.94 -18.04 -4.11
C TRP A 179 2.76 -19.24 -3.17
N GLY A 180 1.52 -19.71 -2.98
CA GLY A 180 1.20 -20.79 -2.05
C GLY A 180 1.36 -20.40 -0.58
N LEU A 181 1.33 -19.10 -0.27
CA LEU A 181 1.39 -18.58 1.08
C LEU A 181 -0.03 -18.44 1.66
N LYS A 182 -0.14 -18.56 2.98
CA LYS A 182 -1.38 -18.24 3.69
C LYS A 182 -1.45 -16.73 3.91
N PHE A 183 -2.61 -16.15 3.66
CA PHE A 183 -2.90 -14.77 4.02
C PHE A 183 -4.03 -14.74 5.03
N SER A 184 -3.82 -14.00 6.10
CA SER A 184 -4.81 -13.82 7.16
C SER A 184 -4.73 -12.41 7.69
N TRP A 185 -5.51 -11.51 7.10
CA TRP A 185 -5.68 -10.14 7.59
C TRP A 185 -6.22 -10.07 9.04
N ASN A 186 -6.87 -11.14 9.50
CA ASN A 186 -7.37 -11.31 10.86
C ASN A 186 -7.00 -12.70 11.42
N LEU A 187 -5.73 -12.89 11.78
CA LEU A 187 -5.25 -14.16 12.34
C LEU A 187 -6.08 -14.54 13.57
N LYS A 188 -6.68 -15.73 13.55
CA LYS A 188 -7.48 -16.23 14.69
C LYS A 188 -6.64 -16.14 15.97
N PHE A 189 -7.19 -15.62 17.06
CA PHE A 189 -6.44 -15.60 18.31
C PHE A 189 -6.28 -17.04 18.84
N VAL A 190 -5.06 -17.40 19.23
CA VAL A 190 -4.75 -18.67 19.89
C VAL A 190 -3.89 -18.34 21.09
N LYS A 191 -4.40 -18.60 22.29
CA LYS A 191 -3.68 -18.33 23.54
C LYS A 191 -2.60 -19.39 23.72
N THR A 192 -1.34 -18.99 23.58
CA THR A 192 -0.18 -19.82 23.95
C THR A 192 0.33 -19.42 25.34
N SER A 193 1.24 -20.21 25.91
CA SER A 193 1.88 -19.92 27.21
C SER A 193 2.78 -18.67 27.19
N ASN A 194 3.12 -18.17 25.99
CA ASN A 194 3.89 -16.96 25.76
C ASN A 194 3.03 -15.68 25.70
N PHE A 195 1.70 -15.81 25.54
CA PHE A 195 0.82 -14.65 25.47
C PHE A 195 0.86 -13.83 26.77
N GLN A 196 0.95 -12.50 26.64
CA GLN A 196 0.93 -11.56 27.77
C GLN A 196 -0.16 -10.51 27.56
N LEU A 197 -1.31 -10.71 28.20
CA LEU A 197 -2.44 -9.77 28.11
C LEU A 197 -2.04 -8.33 28.46
N GLY A 198 -1.23 -8.15 29.51
CA GLY A 198 -0.74 -6.82 29.88
C GLY A 198 0.08 -6.16 28.78
N SER A 199 0.97 -6.89 28.10
CA SER A 199 1.72 -6.35 26.96
C SER A 199 0.82 -6.05 25.77
N TRP A 200 -0.23 -6.85 25.56
CA TRP A 200 -1.23 -6.57 24.54
C TRP A 200 -1.96 -5.25 24.83
N ILE A 201 -2.49 -5.10 26.05
CA ILE A 201 -3.20 -3.87 26.45
C ILE A 201 -2.29 -2.65 26.35
N VAL A 202 -1.08 -2.72 26.90
CA VAL A 202 -0.11 -1.61 26.84
C VAL A 202 0.22 -1.25 25.40
N LEU A 203 0.46 -2.23 24.53
CA LEU A 203 0.75 -1.97 23.13
C LEU A 203 -0.42 -1.22 22.46
N ILE A 204 -1.66 -1.68 22.65
CA ILE A 204 -2.84 -1.00 22.09
C ILE A 204 -2.98 0.41 22.64
N LEU A 205 -2.85 0.60 23.96
CA LEU A 205 -2.96 1.93 24.57
C LEU A 205 -1.88 2.89 24.09
N VAL A 206 -0.64 2.41 23.91
CA VAL A 206 0.47 3.22 23.37
C VAL A 206 0.21 3.58 21.91
N MET A 207 -0.31 2.65 21.10
CA MET A 207 -0.65 2.95 19.71
C MET A 207 -1.83 3.93 19.59
N ILE A 208 -2.83 3.84 20.47
CA ILE A 208 -3.92 4.83 20.54
C ILE A 208 -3.38 6.19 21.00
N TRP A 209 -2.50 6.19 22.00
CA TRP A 209 -1.84 7.40 22.46
C TRP A 209 -1.01 8.07 21.36
N LEU A 210 -0.35 7.30 20.49
CA LEU A 210 0.44 7.83 19.37
C LEU A 210 -0.38 8.64 18.36
N ILE A 211 -1.66 8.29 18.13
CA ILE A 211 -2.59 9.03 17.26
C ILE A 211 -2.62 10.50 17.70
N PHE A 212 -2.87 10.69 18.98
CA PHE A 212 -3.02 12.00 19.60
C PHE A 212 -1.67 12.69 19.84
N PHE A 213 -0.66 11.93 20.26
CA PHE A 213 0.66 12.47 20.58
C PHE A 213 1.30 13.21 19.40
N ASN A 214 1.12 12.73 18.16
CA ASN A 214 1.66 13.40 16.98
C ASN A 214 1.13 14.81 16.81
N THR A 215 -0.19 14.98 16.87
CA THR A 215 -0.83 16.29 16.78
C THR A 215 -0.37 17.20 17.92
N TYR A 216 -0.43 16.71 19.16
CA TYR A 216 -0.04 17.47 20.34
C TYR A 216 1.41 17.95 20.30
N LEU A 217 2.33 17.09 19.86
CA LEU A 217 3.75 17.41 19.74
C LEU A 217 3.98 18.64 18.87
N ASN A 218 3.18 18.81 17.81
CA ASN A 218 3.32 19.95 16.91
C ASN A 218 2.75 21.26 17.49
N LEU A 219 1.92 21.22 18.53
CA LEU A 219 1.25 22.41 19.11
C LEU A 219 2.03 23.06 20.26
N VAL A 220 2.79 22.28 21.02
CA VAL A 220 3.39 22.74 22.28
C VAL A 220 4.71 23.49 22.09
N ASN A 221 4.96 24.45 22.99
CA ASN A 221 6.10 25.38 22.88
C ASN A 221 7.22 25.12 23.89
N ASN A 222 7.03 24.20 24.84
CA ASN A 222 8.05 23.86 25.83
C ASN A 222 7.88 22.44 26.36
N TRP A 223 8.90 21.96 27.07
CA TRP A 223 8.91 20.62 27.66
C TRP A 223 7.86 20.40 28.74
N ALA A 224 7.48 21.43 29.49
CA ALA A 224 6.48 21.29 30.56
C ALA A 224 5.08 21.00 29.97
N GLU A 225 4.72 21.70 28.90
CA GLU A 225 3.52 21.41 28.11
C GLU A 225 3.60 20.02 27.50
N LEU A 226 4.69 19.68 26.81
CA LEU A 226 4.84 18.35 26.20
C LEU A 226 4.68 17.20 27.21
N LEU A 227 5.25 17.36 28.41
CA LEU A 227 5.12 16.39 29.48
C LEU A 227 3.71 16.38 30.09
N ALA A 228 2.95 17.47 29.99
CA ALA A 228 1.56 17.57 30.42
C ALA A 228 0.55 17.17 29.33
N PHE A 229 0.96 16.31 28.38
CA PHE A 229 0.11 15.84 27.28
C PHE A 229 -1.18 15.13 27.72
N TRP A 230 -1.44 14.87 29.00
CA TRP A 230 -2.74 14.36 29.43
C TRP A 230 -3.76 15.49 29.66
N ASN A 231 -3.33 16.76 29.62
CA ASN A 231 -4.16 17.94 29.91
C ASN A 231 -4.46 18.76 28.65
N TRP A 232 -5.07 18.11 27.65
CA TRP A 232 -5.36 18.68 26.32
C TRP A 232 -6.34 19.84 26.34
N ASN A 233 -7.16 19.95 27.38
CA ASN A 233 -8.17 21.00 27.53
C ASN A 233 -7.59 22.42 27.53
N SER A 234 -6.26 22.55 27.64
CA SER A 234 -5.55 23.83 27.60
C SER A 234 -5.33 24.37 26.17
N PHE A 235 -5.57 23.55 25.13
CA PHE A 235 -5.35 23.92 23.73
C PHE A 235 -6.68 23.91 22.97
N GLU A 236 -7.01 25.03 22.32
CA GLU A 236 -8.12 25.07 21.37
C GLU A 236 -7.66 24.42 20.05
N ILE A 237 -8.14 23.19 19.81
CA ILE A 237 -7.90 22.47 18.55
C ILE A 237 -9.16 22.53 17.71
N SER A 238 -9.06 23.17 16.54
CA SER A 238 -10.10 23.15 15.51
C SER A 238 -9.95 21.90 14.65
N TYR A 239 -11.06 21.17 14.49
CA TYR A 239 -11.11 19.99 13.64
C TYR A 239 -11.96 20.25 12.38
N HIS A 240 -11.44 19.84 11.23
CA HIS A 240 -12.08 19.92 9.93
C HIS A 240 -12.16 18.52 9.31
N PHE A 241 -13.34 17.90 9.38
CA PHE A 241 -13.58 16.60 8.76
C PHE A 241 -14.26 16.80 7.40
N THR A 242 -13.49 16.66 6.32
CA THR A 242 -14.00 16.62 4.94
C THR A 242 -14.00 15.20 4.38
N ALA A 243 -14.81 14.95 3.35
CA ALA A 243 -14.83 13.65 2.68
C ALA A 243 -13.44 13.29 2.11
N ASP A 244 -12.72 14.27 1.58
CA ASP A 244 -11.39 14.09 1.00
C ASP A 244 -10.35 13.71 2.06
N ILE A 245 -10.38 14.36 3.24
CA ILE A 245 -9.48 14.02 4.37
C ILE A 245 -9.74 12.59 4.85
N VAL A 246 -11.02 12.23 5.03
CA VAL A 246 -11.40 10.87 5.46
C VAL A 246 -10.96 9.84 4.43
N SER A 247 -11.16 10.13 3.13
CA SER A 247 -10.83 9.23 2.03
C SER A 247 -9.32 9.06 1.87
N PHE A 248 -8.55 10.15 1.98
CA PHE A 248 -7.08 10.13 1.96
C PHE A 248 -6.52 9.27 3.11
N ALA A 249 -6.98 9.53 4.34
CA ALA A 249 -6.54 8.78 5.52
C ALA A 249 -6.94 7.29 5.40
N ALA A 250 -8.14 6.99 4.88
CA ALA A 250 -8.60 5.61 4.70
C ALA A 250 -7.77 4.89 3.63
N ARG A 251 -7.45 5.59 2.53
CA ARG A 251 -6.55 5.09 1.50
C ARG A 251 -5.19 4.75 2.11
N ALA A 252 -4.53 5.69 2.79
CA ALA A 252 -3.20 5.47 3.38
C ALA A 252 -3.21 4.28 4.34
N GLY A 253 -4.15 4.27 5.30
CA GLY A 253 -4.26 3.20 6.29
C GLY A 253 -4.50 1.82 5.68
N ILE A 254 -5.31 1.68 4.62
CA ILE A 254 -5.55 0.38 3.97
C ILE A 254 -4.40 0.01 3.03
N TYR A 255 -4.03 0.93 2.13
CA TYR A 255 -3.07 0.70 1.05
C TYR A 255 -1.68 0.38 1.60
N GLU A 256 -1.16 1.24 2.47
CA GLU A 256 0.23 1.17 2.94
C GLU A 256 0.43 -0.04 3.87
N GLU A 257 -0.52 -0.25 4.79
CA GLU A 257 -0.48 -1.39 5.70
C GLU A 257 -0.68 -2.72 4.96
N MET A 258 -1.44 -2.74 3.86
CA MET A 258 -1.60 -3.94 3.04
C MET A 258 -0.28 -4.32 2.37
N PHE A 259 0.41 -3.38 1.73
CA PHE A 259 1.73 -3.62 1.14
C PHE A 259 2.73 -4.07 2.20
N ARG A 260 2.80 -3.36 3.33
CA ARG A 260 3.70 -3.73 4.43
C ARG A 260 3.39 -5.11 5.01
N GLY A 261 2.11 -5.45 5.13
CA GLY A 261 1.67 -6.78 5.55
C GLY A 261 2.14 -7.88 4.61
N LEU A 262 2.05 -7.67 3.29
CA LEU A 262 2.56 -8.58 2.27
C LEU A 262 4.09 -8.72 2.35
N GLU A 263 4.82 -7.62 2.49
CA GLU A 263 6.27 -7.62 2.64
C GLU A 263 6.71 -8.42 3.85
N ILE A 264 6.12 -8.16 5.02
CA ILE A 264 6.43 -8.88 6.27
C ILE A 264 6.20 -10.38 6.08
N ILE A 265 5.07 -10.81 5.51
CA ILE A 265 4.76 -12.23 5.28
C ILE A 265 5.83 -12.87 4.39
N VAL A 266 6.21 -12.20 3.30
CA VAL A 266 7.20 -12.71 2.35
C VAL A 266 8.61 -12.73 2.94
N LEU A 267 8.99 -11.69 3.69
CA LEU A 267 10.27 -11.61 4.40
C LEU A 267 10.39 -12.73 5.42
N LEU A 268 9.34 -12.98 6.22
CA LEU A 268 9.31 -14.08 7.18
C LEU A 268 9.41 -15.45 6.48
N TYR A 269 8.76 -15.62 5.32
CA TYR A 269 8.92 -16.82 4.49
C TYR A 269 10.36 -16.98 3.94
N ALA A 270 10.94 -15.89 3.43
CA ALA A 270 12.31 -15.86 2.90
C ALA A 270 13.33 -16.23 3.99
N MET A 271 13.10 -15.73 5.20
CA MET A 271 13.97 -15.89 6.36
C MET A 271 13.49 -16.96 7.35
N ARG A 272 12.65 -17.91 6.91
CA ARG A 272 12.02 -18.89 7.81
C ARG A 272 12.99 -19.72 8.66
N ASN A 273 14.22 -19.90 8.17
CA ASN A 273 15.30 -20.63 8.84
C ASN A 273 16.30 -19.72 9.57
N PHE A 274 16.06 -18.41 9.61
CA PHE A 274 16.94 -17.43 10.24
C PHE A 274 16.48 -17.13 11.67
N LYS A 275 17.42 -17.16 12.62
CA LYS A 275 17.14 -17.03 14.07
C LYS A 275 16.43 -15.74 14.46
N ASP A 276 16.79 -14.63 13.83
CA ASP A 276 16.27 -13.29 14.14
C ASP A 276 15.31 -12.79 13.05
N ARG A 277 14.59 -13.73 12.39
CA ARG A 277 13.69 -13.44 11.27
C ARG A 277 12.65 -12.36 11.56
N ILE A 278 12.12 -12.30 12.79
CA ILE A 278 11.16 -11.26 13.19
C ILE A 278 11.81 -9.88 13.17
N MET A 279 12.95 -9.75 13.85
CA MET A 279 13.67 -8.48 13.95
C MET A 279 14.04 -7.98 12.55
N VAL A 280 14.64 -8.84 11.73
CA VAL A 280 15.09 -8.45 10.39
C VAL A 280 13.91 -8.19 9.44
N ALA A 281 12.82 -8.96 9.51
CA ALA A 281 11.65 -8.71 8.67
C ALA A 281 10.99 -7.37 8.97
N VAL A 282 10.83 -7.04 10.26
CA VAL A 282 10.26 -5.75 10.69
C VAL A 282 11.17 -4.59 10.30
N VAL A 283 12.49 -4.71 10.50
CA VAL A 283 13.44 -3.66 10.12
C VAL A 283 13.46 -3.43 8.61
N ILE A 284 13.57 -4.49 7.80
CA ILE A 284 13.58 -4.35 6.33
C ILE A 284 12.27 -3.75 5.85
N SER A 285 11.13 -4.21 6.36
CA SER A 285 9.84 -3.65 5.95
C SER A 285 9.66 -2.19 6.39
N ALA A 286 10.17 -1.79 7.56
CA ALA A 286 10.17 -0.39 7.99
C ALA A 286 11.07 0.48 7.10
N ILE A 287 12.21 -0.04 6.62
CA ILE A 287 13.07 0.64 5.63
C ILE A 287 12.32 0.82 4.32
N LEU A 288 11.70 -0.24 3.78
CA LEU A 288 10.95 -0.17 2.52
C LEU A 288 9.79 0.81 2.61
N PHE A 289 9.03 0.76 3.71
CA PHE A 289 7.94 1.69 4.01
C PHE A 289 8.42 3.15 4.05
N SER A 290 9.51 3.42 4.77
CA SER A 290 10.14 4.74 4.81
C SER A 290 10.55 5.19 3.41
N LEU A 291 11.28 4.37 2.66
CA LEU A 291 11.73 4.69 1.30
C LEU A 291 10.58 4.92 0.31
N GLY A 292 9.41 4.33 0.53
CA GLY A 292 8.21 4.60 -0.27
C GLY A 292 7.86 6.09 -0.32
N HIS A 293 8.13 6.83 0.76
CA HIS A 293 7.85 8.26 0.86
C HIS A 293 8.80 9.15 0.03
N LEU A 294 9.84 8.58 -0.59
CA LEU A 294 10.64 9.30 -1.59
C LEU A 294 9.78 9.81 -2.76
N SER A 295 8.63 9.17 -3.03
CA SER A 295 7.67 9.63 -4.04
C SER A 295 7.14 11.04 -3.76
N ASN A 296 7.21 11.51 -2.52
CA ASN A 296 6.71 12.84 -2.15
C ASN A 296 7.69 13.96 -2.53
N LEU A 297 8.97 13.65 -2.79
CA LEU A 297 9.98 14.68 -3.04
C LEU A 297 9.59 15.60 -4.22
N GLY A 298 9.49 16.90 -3.94
CA GLY A 298 9.12 17.91 -4.94
C GLY A 298 7.64 17.91 -5.33
N THR A 299 6.79 17.15 -4.62
CA THR A 299 5.34 17.13 -4.83
C THR A 299 4.61 18.05 -3.84
N ILE A 300 3.35 18.34 -4.14
CA ILE A 300 2.42 19.00 -3.22
C ILE A 300 1.35 17.98 -2.83
N THR A 301 1.30 17.63 -1.54
CA THR A 301 0.28 16.72 -0.98
C THR A 301 -0.48 17.46 0.09
N ASN A 302 -1.82 17.47 0.02
CA ASN A 302 -2.70 18.19 0.94
C ASN A 302 -2.27 19.66 1.17
N GLY A 303 -1.94 20.37 0.09
CA GLY A 303 -1.50 21.77 0.13
C GLY A 303 -0.07 22.00 0.66
N THR A 304 0.64 20.93 1.04
CA THR A 304 1.99 21.01 1.61
C THR A 304 3.04 20.61 0.57
N PHE A 305 4.03 21.47 0.33
CA PHE A 305 5.16 21.17 -0.55
C PHE A 305 6.26 20.39 0.18
N TYR A 306 6.65 19.24 -0.35
CA TYR A 306 7.66 18.37 0.24
C TYR A 306 9.06 18.71 -0.29
N SER A 307 9.74 19.60 0.45
CA SER A 307 11.16 19.89 0.25
C SER A 307 12.05 18.69 0.59
N ALA A 308 13.32 18.73 0.19
CA ALA A 308 14.28 17.69 0.55
C ALA A 308 14.43 17.50 2.07
N ASP A 309 14.32 18.59 2.85
CA ASP A 309 14.42 18.55 4.32
C ASP A 309 13.17 17.93 4.95
N MET A 310 11.97 18.33 4.51
CA MET A 310 10.70 17.74 4.96
C MET A 310 10.58 16.26 4.58
N MET A 311 11.06 15.91 3.39
CA MET A 311 11.13 14.51 2.96
C MET A 311 12.08 13.72 3.87
N ALA A 312 13.27 14.25 4.20
CA ALA A 312 14.19 13.58 5.11
C ALA A 312 13.59 13.36 6.51
N GLN A 313 12.88 14.36 7.03
CA GLN A 313 12.10 14.24 8.27
C GLN A 313 11.05 13.11 8.17
N GLN A 314 10.33 13.05 7.04
CA GLN A 314 9.35 12.00 6.77
C GLN A 314 9.94 10.61 6.72
N LEU A 315 11.08 10.41 6.06
CA LEU A 315 11.77 9.13 6.07
C LEU A 315 12.07 8.65 7.50
N ILE A 316 12.49 9.56 8.37
CA ILE A 316 12.89 9.25 9.74
C ILE A 316 11.70 8.85 10.61
N TYR A 317 10.63 9.64 10.63
CA TYR A 317 9.47 9.28 11.45
C TYR A 317 8.72 8.07 10.88
N ALA A 318 8.63 7.93 9.54
CA ALA A 318 7.98 6.79 8.91
C ALA A 318 8.72 5.48 9.22
N PHE A 319 10.06 5.50 9.28
CA PHE A 319 10.83 4.34 9.72
C PHE A 319 10.49 3.95 11.17
N GLY A 320 10.44 4.92 12.09
CA GLY A 320 10.05 4.70 13.48
C GLY A 320 8.65 4.09 13.63
N LEU A 321 7.66 4.70 12.99
CA LEU A 321 6.30 4.18 12.97
C LEU A 321 6.24 2.79 12.33
N GLY A 322 6.94 2.56 11.22
CA GLY A 322 7.03 1.26 10.56
C GLY A 322 7.51 0.14 11.48
N LEU A 323 8.49 0.41 12.36
CA LEU A 323 8.93 -0.54 13.39
C LEU A 323 7.82 -0.87 14.38
N ALA A 324 7.11 0.14 14.90
CA ALA A 324 6.03 -0.02 15.88
C ALA A 324 4.85 -0.79 15.31
N PHE A 325 4.37 -0.40 14.12
CA PHE A 325 3.27 -1.08 13.47
C PHE A 325 3.63 -2.50 13.01
N GLY A 326 4.90 -2.76 12.64
CA GLY A 326 5.38 -4.11 12.33
C GLY A 326 5.23 -5.07 13.52
N VAL A 327 5.62 -4.65 14.73
CA VAL A 327 5.43 -5.47 15.94
C VAL A 327 3.99 -5.50 16.43
N LEU A 328 3.21 -4.44 16.21
CA LEU A 328 1.75 -4.45 16.42
C LEU A 328 1.10 -5.58 15.62
N TYR A 329 1.40 -5.66 14.33
CA TYR A 329 0.86 -6.70 13.46
C TYR A 329 1.29 -8.10 13.94
N LEU A 330 2.58 -8.33 14.18
CA LEU A 330 3.07 -9.66 14.55
C LEU A 330 2.61 -10.12 15.94
N TYR A 331 2.43 -9.20 16.88
CA TYR A 331 1.97 -9.55 18.22
C TYR A 331 0.46 -9.77 18.29
N THR A 332 -0.33 -8.96 17.57
CA THR A 332 -1.79 -9.08 17.59
C THR A 332 -2.32 -10.11 16.59
N GLY A 333 -1.57 -10.34 15.50
CA GLY A 333 -2.01 -11.09 14.34
C GLY A 333 -3.12 -10.38 13.55
N LYS A 334 -3.34 -9.09 13.78
CA LYS A 334 -4.46 -8.31 13.21
C LYS A 334 -3.93 -7.25 12.27
N LEU A 335 -3.96 -7.51 10.97
CA LEU A 335 -3.56 -6.51 9.97
C LEU A 335 -4.55 -5.33 9.96
N TRP A 336 -5.86 -5.61 10.09
CA TRP A 336 -6.88 -4.55 10.14
C TRP A 336 -6.70 -3.57 11.29
N LEU A 337 -6.07 -4.00 12.38
CA LEU A 337 -5.81 -3.13 13.51
C LEU A 337 -4.73 -2.12 13.18
N GLY A 338 -3.68 -2.53 12.44
CA GLY A 338 -2.71 -1.61 11.85
C GLY A 338 -3.40 -0.63 10.90
N MET A 339 -4.23 -1.14 9.98
CA MET A 339 -5.00 -0.30 9.05
C MET A 339 -5.87 0.75 9.76
N LEU A 340 -6.58 0.34 10.81
CA LEU A 340 -7.44 1.23 11.58
C LEU A 340 -6.64 2.30 12.33
N ILE A 341 -5.54 1.92 13.00
CA ILE A 341 -4.73 2.87 13.77
C ILE A 341 -4.02 3.84 12.83
N HIS A 342 -3.52 3.38 11.68
CA HIS A 342 -2.91 4.24 10.67
C HIS A 342 -3.94 5.22 10.10
N PHE A 343 -5.13 4.74 9.71
CA PHE A 343 -6.23 5.59 9.30
C PHE A 343 -6.55 6.68 10.34
N LEU A 344 -6.67 6.32 11.62
CA LEU A 344 -6.97 7.27 12.68
C LEU A 344 -5.82 8.25 12.93
N TYR A 345 -4.57 7.79 12.82
CA TYR A 345 -3.38 8.64 12.95
C TYR A 345 -3.34 9.74 11.87
N ASP A 346 -3.58 9.37 10.61
CA ASP A 346 -3.62 10.32 9.51
C ASP A 346 -4.85 11.22 9.58
N LEU A 347 -6.02 10.66 9.92
CA LEU A 347 -7.25 11.42 10.08
C LEU A 347 -7.10 12.50 11.14
N GLU A 348 -6.55 12.16 12.31
CA GLU A 348 -6.26 13.11 13.38
C GLU A 348 -5.30 14.20 12.91
N THR A 349 -4.17 13.81 12.30
CA THR A 349 -3.13 14.76 11.88
C THR A 349 -3.61 15.71 10.78
N LEU A 350 -4.42 15.23 9.83
CA LEU A 350 -4.89 15.99 8.68
C LEU A 350 -6.14 16.82 8.97
N SER A 351 -6.93 16.45 9.98
CA SER A 351 -8.15 17.18 10.34
C SER A 351 -7.88 18.36 11.27
N THR A 352 -6.66 18.51 11.82
CA THR A 352 -6.34 19.59 12.75
C THR A 352 -5.61 20.75 12.08
N ASP A 353 -6.00 21.97 12.43
CA ASP A 353 -5.23 23.17 12.05
C ASP A 353 -3.87 23.14 12.75
N VAL A 354 -2.79 22.94 11.98
CA VAL A 354 -1.43 22.89 12.52
C VAL A 354 -0.99 24.30 12.91
N THR A 355 -0.87 24.55 14.21
CA THR A 355 -0.07 25.68 14.72
C THR A 355 1.37 25.21 14.90
N THR A 356 2.36 26.02 14.51
CA THR A 356 3.77 25.61 14.56
C THR A 356 4.36 25.85 15.95
N GLY A 357 4.43 24.79 16.76
CA GLY A 357 5.10 24.77 18.06
C GLY A 357 6.61 24.48 18.00
N LEU A 358 7.25 24.41 19.17
CA LEU A 358 8.70 24.18 19.33
C LEU A 358 9.15 22.83 18.78
N PHE A 359 8.31 21.79 18.86
CA PHE A 359 8.68 20.43 18.50
C PHE A 359 8.28 20.04 17.07
N THR A 360 8.13 20.99 16.17
CA THR A 360 7.82 20.72 14.75
C THR A 360 9.06 20.30 13.94
N GLY A 361 8.87 19.58 12.84
CA GLY A 361 9.94 19.19 11.92
C GLY A 361 10.90 18.10 12.47
N TRP A 362 12.20 18.39 12.52
CA TRP A 362 13.23 17.45 12.98
C TRP A 362 13.02 16.96 14.43
N PRO A 363 12.77 17.83 15.43
CA PRO A 363 12.38 17.40 16.77
C PRO A 363 11.24 16.38 16.79
N ALA A 364 10.10 16.68 16.15
CA ALA A 364 8.98 15.73 16.05
C ALA A 364 9.42 14.40 15.45
N SER A 365 10.16 14.47 14.35
CA SER A 365 10.58 13.29 13.60
C SER A 365 11.48 12.36 14.42
N ILE A 366 12.44 12.95 15.15
CA ILE A 366 13.35 12.21 16.05
C ILE A 366 12.59 11.60 17.22
N MET A 367 11.62 12.32 17.79
CA MET A 367 10.83 11.81 18.92
C MET A 367 9.95 10.62 18.50
N LEU A 368 9.28 10.70 17.35
CA LEU A 368 8.51 9.59 16.78
C LEU A 368 9.41 8.38 16.46
N LEU A 369 10.62 8.63 15.93
CA LEU A 369 11.62 7.58 15.74
C LEU A 369 11.96 6.88 17.06
N ILE A 370 12.31 7.64 18.10
CA ILE A 370 12.71 7.10 19.41
C ILE A 370 11.57 6.27 20.01
N ILE A 371 10.32 6.76 19.94
CA ILE A 371 9.16 6.02 20.45
C ILE A 371 8.98 4.72 19.69
N GLY A 372 9.03 4.76 18.35
CA GLY A 372 8.91 3.57 17.51
C GLY A 372 9.97 2.52 17.79
N VAL A 373 11.24 2.95 17.93
CA VAL A 373 12.36 2.09 18.33
C VAL A 373 12.16 1.51 19.73
N ALA A 374 11.69 2.31 20.69
CA ALA A 374 11.44 1.84 22.06
C ALA A 374 10.36 0.76 22.10
N ILE A 375 9.24 0.95 21.38
CA ILE A 375 8.18 -0.07 21.23
C ILE A 375 8.76 -1.34 20.61
N PHE A 376 9.51 -1.20 19.51
CA PHE A 376 10.11 -2.32 18.81
C PHE A 376 11.05 -3.15 19.70
N VAL A 377 12.02 -2.49 20.36
CA VAL A 377 12.98 -3.16 21.26
C VAL A 377 12.25 -3.81 22.43
N TRP A 378 11.27 -3.15 23.03
CA TRP A 378 10.46 -3.72 24.11
C TRP A 378 9.74 -5.01 23.67
N MET A 379 9.14 -5.01 22.46
CA MET A 379 8.43 -6.17 21.92
C MET A 379 9.36 -7.35 21.60
N LEU A 380 10.64 -7.10 21.29
CA LEU A 380 11.63 -8.15 21.00
C LEU A 380 12.18 -8.88 22.25
N THR A 381 11.66 -8.59 23.44
CA THR A 381 12.14 -9.20 24.70
C THR A 381 11.21 -10.29 25.24
N GLY A 382 11.81 -11.27 25.92
CA GLY A 382 11.11 -12.26 26.75
C GLY A 382 9.98 -13.02 26.05
N LYS A 383 8.83 -13.12 26.73
CA LYS A 383 7.64 -13.83 26.24
C LYS A 383 6.96 -13.12 25.05
N ARG A 384 7.09 -11.79 24.92
CA ARG A 384 6.50 -11.02 23.80
C ARG A 384 7.04 -11.51 22.46
N ARG A 385 8.37 -11.58 22.35
CA ARG A 385 9.05 -12.12 21.16
C ARG A 385 8.61 -13.54 20.84
N LYS A 386 8.57 -14.42 21.86
CA LYS A 386 8.14 -15.81 21.66
C LYS A 386 6.69 -15.91 21.16
N PHE A 387 5.79 -15.07 21.65
CA PHE A 387 4.41 -15.03 21.16
C PHE A 387 4.31 -14.52 19.72
N MET A 388 5.16 -13.56 19.33
CA MET A 388 5.26 -13.17 17.92
C MET A 388 5.76 -14.33 17.06
N GLU A 389 6.74 -15.13 17.53
CA GLU A 389 7.15 -16.35 16.82
C GLU A 389 6.01 -17.35 16.68
N ASP A 390 5.21 -17.58 17.75
CA ASP A 390 4.02 -18.44 17.70
C ASP A 390 3.02 -17.96 16.61
N ASN A 391 2.84 -16.64 16.45
CA ASN A 391 2.00 -16.08 15.39
C ASN A 391 2.66 -16.21 14.01
N VAL A 392 3.96 -15.97 13.89
CA VAL A 392 4.72 -16.10 12.63
C VAL A 392 4.65 -17.53 12.10
N ASP A 393 4.80 -18.54 12.96
CA ASP A 393 4.69 -19.94 12.56
C ASP A 393 3.29 -20.28 12.04
N ARG A 394 2.25 -19.56 12.46
CA ARG A 394 0.89 -19.72 11.94
C ARG A 394 0.66 -18.96 10.64
N ILE A 395 1.39 -17.87 10.42
CA ILE A 395 1.37 -17.09 9.18
C ILE A 395 2.14 -17.83 8.08
N VAL A 396 3.32 -18.38 8.41
CA VAL A 396 4.27 -18.95 7.44
C VAL A 396 4.27 -20.49 7.42
N GLY A 397 4.03 -21.16 8.55
CA GLY A 397 4.15 -22.61 8.75
C GLY A 397 2.97 -23.44 8.26
N GLY A 398 2.52 -23.18 7.03
CA GLY A 398 1.54 -23.98 6.31
C GLY A 398 2.17 -24.96 5.33
#